data_AF-A0A927JK17-F1
#
_entry.id   AF-A0A927JK17-F1
#
_cell.length_a   1.000
_cell.length_b   1.000
_cell.length_c   1.000
_cell.angle_alpha   90.00
_cell.angle_beta   90.00
_cell.angle_gamma   90.00
#
_symmetry.space_group_name_H-M   'P 1'
#
loop_
_entity.id
_entity.type
_entity.pdbx_description
1 polymer ?
#
loop_
_entity_poly.entity_id
_entity_poly.type
_entity_poly.pdbx_seq_one_letter_code
_entity_poly.pdbx_strand_id
1 'polypeptide(L)'
;MKTPYDAPLRVAERELDEVRTAIGAALDELRQIEDAAASLRDTMARERAAVAGDSSLAAERFFVCARERRAQLATACEAANERVETLRERAIECYGARTAIGNAAARYRQEAERAAAAAEQAALDDIAASRLVRLRRRRPVTARLAS
;
A
#
# COMPACT_ATOMS: atom_id res chain seq x y z
N MET A 1 -0.44 -21.78 9.48
CA MET A 1 0.20 -21.26 10.72
C MET A 1 -0.25 -19.81 10.89
N LYS A 2 -0.85 -19.46 12.02
CA LYS A 2 -1.29 -18.09 12.33
C LYS A 2 -0.09 -17.35 12.94
N THR A 3 0.33 -16.21 12.38
CA THR A 3 1.46 -15.44 12.91
C THR A 3 0.99 -14.26 13.75
N PRO A 4 1.80 -13.76 14.70
CA PRO A 4 1.49 -12.52 15.43
C PRO A 4 1.29 -11.30 14.52
N TYR A 5 1.77 -11.37 13.28
CA TYR A 5 1.71 -10.31 12.29
C TYR A 5 0.44 -10.35 11.43
N ASP A 6 -0.39 -11.39 11.51
CA ASP A 6 -1.57 -11.55 10.64
C ASP A 6 -2.65 -10.48 10.87
N ALA A 7 -2.79 -9.97 12.10
CA ALA A 7 -3.72 -8.88 12.39
C ALA A 7 -3.16 -7.52 11.93
N PRO A 8 -1.91 -7.13 12.29
CA PRO A 8 -1.26 -5.94 11.73
C PRO A 8 -1.23 -5.90 10.19
N LEU A 9 -0.96 -7.03 9.54
CA LEU A 9 -0.92 -7.12 8.07
C LEU A 9 -2.29 -6.79 7.46
N ARG A 10 -3.37 -7.34 8.03
CA ARG A 10 -4.74 -7.05 7.58
C ARG A 10 -5.14 -5.60 7.78
N VAL A 11 -4.67 -4.96 8.86
CA VAL A 11 -4.90 -3.52 9.08
C VAL A 11 -4.16 -2.71 8.03
N ALA A 12 -2.86 -2.98 7.80
CA ALA A 12 -2.07 -2.28 6.79
C ALA A 12 -2.60 -2.48 5.36
N GLU A 13 -3.16 -3.66 5.05
CA GLU A 13 -3.82 -3.92 3.76
C GLU A 13 -5.09 -3.07 3.59
N ARG A 14 -5.93 -2.97 4.62
CA ARG A 14 -7.12 -2.12 4.60
C ARG A 14 -6.78 -0.65 4.43
N GLU A 15 -5.80 -0.17 5.19
CA GLU A 15 -5.32 1.23 5.07
C GLU A 15 -4.81 1.53 3.65
N LEU A 16 -4.07 0.60 3.05
CA LEU A 16 -3.60 0.75 1.66
C LEU A 16 -4.76 0.79 0.66
N ASP A 17 -5.77 -0.05 0.84
CA ASP A 17 -6.95 -0.09 -0.04
C ASP A 17 -7.83 1.16 0.11
N GLU A 18 -7.97 1.68 1.34
CA GLU A 18 -8.64 2.96 1.62
C GLU A 18 -7.92 4.11 0.90
N VAL A 19 -6.59 4.19 1.01
CA VAL A 19 -5.81 5.24 0.34
C VAL A 19 -5.90 5.14 -1.19
N ARG A 20 -5.84 3.92 -1.75
CA ARG A 20 -6.03 3.69 -3.19
C ARG A 20 -7.39 4.19 -3.67
N THR A 21 -8.44 3.89 -2.91
CA THR A 21 -9.81 4.33 -3.20
C THR A 21 -9.89 5.85 -3.16
N ALA A 22 -9.28 6.49 -2.15
CA ALA A 22 -9.23 7.93 -2.02
C ALA A 22 -8.48 8.61 -3.18
N ILE A 23 -7.35 8.04 -3.63
CA ILE A 23 -6.62 8.53 -4.81
C ILE A 23 -7.50 8.46 -6.05
N GLY A 24 -8.19 7.34 -6.28
CA GLY A 24 -9.11 7.20 -7.41
C GLY A 24 -10.18 8.30 -7.41
N ALA A 25 -10.84 8.51 -6.27
CA ALA A 25 -11.84 9.55 -6.13
C ALA A 25 -11.29 10.97 -6.36
N ALA A 26 -10.07 11.27 -5.87
CA ALA A 26 -9.42 12.57 -6.05
C ALA A 26 -9.01 12.81 -7.51
N LEU A 27 -8.56 11.77 -8.22
CA LEU A 27 -8.27 11.87 -9.66
C LEU A 27 -9.53 12.08 -10.50
N ASP A 28 -10.63 11.42 -10.13
CA ASP A 28 -11.93 11.63 -10.78
C ASP A 28 -12.45 13.06 -10.56
N GLU A 29 -12.29 13.60 -9.34
CA GLU A 29 -12.61 14.99 -9.01
C GLU A 29 -11.77 15.97 -9.86
N LEU A 30 -10.46 15.76 -9.92
CA LEU A 30 -9.55 16.58 -10.72
C LEU A 30 -9.96 16.58 -12.20
N ARG A 31 -10.23 15.40 -12.76
CA ARG A 31 -10.69 15.26 -14.14
C ARG A 31 -11.99 16.04 -14.41
N GLN A 32 -12.96 15.97 -13.49
CA GLN A 32 -14.21 16.71 -13.63
C GLN A 32 -13.98 18.23 -13.64
N ILE A 33 -13.03 18.73 -12.84
CA ILE A 33 -12.65 20.15 -12.82
C ILE A 33 -11.99 20.55 -14.14
N GLU A 34 -11.09 19.72 -14.67
CA GLU A 34 -10.42 19.94 -15.95
C GLU A 34 -11.41 19.96 -17.12
N ASP A 35 -12.35 19.01 -17.14
CA ASP A 35 -13.42 18.93 -18.15
C ASP A 35 -14.33 20.18 -18.08
N ALA A 36 -14.69 20.62 -16.87
CA ALA A 36 -15.47 21.85 -16.68
C ALA A 36 -14.70 23.10 -17.14
N ALA A 37 -13.40 23.16 -16.90
CA ALA A 37 -12.54 24.26 -17.34
C ALA A 37 -12.36 24.27 -18.87
N ALA A 38 -12.29 23.11 -19.51
CA ALA A 38 -12.28 22.98 -20.97
C ALA A 38 -13.61 23.45 -21.58
N SER A 39 -14.73 22.95 -21.08
CA SER A 39 -16.07 23.34 -21.51
C SER A 39 -16.33 24.85 -21.37
N LEU A 40 -15.88 25.45 -20.26
CA LEU A 40 -16.00 26.90 -20.06
C LEU A 40 -15.17 27.68 -21.08
N ARG A 41 -13.94 27.25 -21.38
CA ARG A 41 -13.10 27.87 -22.41
C ARG A 41 -13.76 27.83 -23.79
N ASP A 42 -14.33 26.69 -24.17
CA ASP A 42 -15.00 26.52 -25.46
C ASP A 42 -16.27 27.37 -25.55
N THR A 43 -17.01 27.48 -24.45
CA THR A 43 -18.20 28.34 -24.38
C THR A 43 -17.82 29.82 -24.48
N MET A 44 -16.77 30.26 -23.79
CA MET A 44 -16.24 31.62 -23.93
C MET A 44 -15.75 31.92 -25.35
N ALA A 45 -15.13 30.95 -26.03
CA ALA A 45 -14.67 31.12 -27.41
C ALA A 45 -15.85 31.29 -28.38
N ARG A 46 -16.89 30.46 -28.23
CA ARG A 46 -18.13 30.56 -29.02
C ARG A 46 -18.84 31.89 -28.80
N GLU A 47 -18.97 32.33 -27.56
CA GLU A 47 -19.61 33.61 -27.25
C GLU A 47 -18.84 34.81 -27.84
N ARG A 48 -17.50 34.77 -27.79
CA ARG A 48 -16.68 35.82 -28.42
C ARG A 48 -16.90 35.88 -29.92
N ALA A 49 -17.00 34.73 -30.59
CA ALA A 49 -17.26 34.68 -32.03
C ALA A 49 -18.65 35.23 -32.37
N ALA A 50 -19.66 34.96 -31.54
CA ALA A 50 -21.02 35.47 -31.74
C ALA A 50 -21.09 37.00 -31.60
N VAL A 51 -20.50 37.57 -30.55
CA VAL A 51 -20.46 39.02 -30.31
C VAL A 51 -19.66 39.76 -31.39
N ALA A 52 -18.60 39.14 -31.93
CA ALA A 52 -17.85 39.72 -33.04
C ALA A 52 -18.68 39.79 -34.34
N GLY A 53 -19.66 38.91 -34.51
CA GLY A 53 -20.59 38.90 -35.64
C GLY A 53 -21.76 39.87 -35.50
N ASP A 54 -22.16 40.21 -34.27
CA ASP A 54 -23.25 41.15 -33.97
C ASP A 54 -22.99 41.92 -32.68
N SER A 55 -22.53 43.18 -32.83
CA SER A 55 -22.19 44.07 -31.71
C SER A 55 -23.41 44.54 -30.90
N SER A 56 -24.64 44.25 -31.34
CA SER A 56 -25.85 44.55 -30.58
C SER A 56 -26.10 43.57 -29.43
N LEU A 57 -25.39 42.43 -29.42
CA LEU A 57 -25.44 41.43 -28.36
C LEU A 57 -24.61 41.89 -27.14
N ALA A 58 -25.30 42.38 -26.10
CA ALA A 58 -24.69 42.73 -24.83
C ALA A 58 -24.25 41.47 -24.04
N ALA A 59 -23.02 41.01 -24.23
CA ALA A 59 -22.46 39.82 -23.56
C ALA A 59 -21.56 40.12 -22.33
N GLU A 60 -21.45 41.38 -21.90
CA GLU A 60 -20.49 41.77 -20.85
C GLU A 60 -20.69 41.00 -19.53
N ARG A 61 -21.94 40.85 -19.09
CA ARG A 61 -22.26 40.12 -17.87
C ARG A 61 -21.84 38.66 -17.94
N PHE A 62 -22.01 38.01 -19.10
CA PHE A 62 -21.54 36.64 -19.30
C PHE A 62 -20.01 36.56 -19.13
N PHE A 63 -19.24 37.46 -19.75
CA PHE A 63 -17.78 37.43 -19.64
C PHE A 63 -17.25 37.77 -18.24
N VAL A 64 -17.96 38.59 -17.46
CA VAL A 64 -17.64 38.81 -16.04
C VAL A 64 -17.80 37.49 -15.26
N CYS A 65 -18.98 36.88 -15.31
CA CYS A 65 -19.25 35.62 -14.61
C CYS A 65 -18.33 34.47 -15.09
N ALA A 66 -18.04 34.39 -16.38
CA ALA A 66 -17.16 33.36 -16.93
C ALA A 66 -15.71 33.52 -16.46
N ARG A 67 -15.21 34.74 -16.28
CA ARG A 67 -13.88 34.99 -15.71
C ARG A 67 -13.80 34.59 -14.25
N GLU A 68 -14.82 34.94 -13.45
CA GLU A 68 -14.91 34.52 -12.05
C GLU A 68 -14.97 33.00 -11.93
N ARG A 69 -15.81 32.35 -12.75
CA ARG A 69 -15.91 30.90 -12.77
C ARG A 69 -14.61 30.22 -13.18
N ARG A 70 -13.88 30.78 -14.14
CA ARG A 70 -12.55 30.30 -14.53
C ARG A 70 -11.54 30.41 -13.38
N ALA A 71 -11.55 31.51 -12.64
CA ALA A 71 -10.69 31.67 -11.47
C ALA A 71 -11.01 30.64 -10.38
N GLN A 72 -12.31 30.42 -10.10
CA GLN A 72 -12.75 29.38 -9.15
C GLN A 72 -12.29 27.98 -9.58
N LEU A 73 -12.40 27.65 -10.87
CA LEU A 73 -11.95 26.34 -11.39
C LEU A 73 -10.43 26.19 -11.31
N ALA A 74 -9.65 27.26 -11.51
CA ALA A 74 -8.21 27.24 -11.35
C ALA A 74 -7.82 26.93 -9.90
N THR A 75 -8.40 27.65 -8.93
CA THR A 75 -8.17 27.38 -7.49
C THR A 75 -8.61 25.97 -7.09
N ALA A 76 -9.75 25.50 -7.62
CA ALA A 76 -10.21 24.13 -7.37
C ALA A 76 -9.25 23.08 -7.94
N CYS A 77 -8.68 23.33 -9.12
CA CYS A 77 -7.68 22.45 -9.73
C CYS A 77 -6.39 22.38 -8.91
N GLU A 78 -5.90 23.53 -8.41
CA GLU A 78 -4.74 23.58 -7.52
C GLU A 78 -4.99 22.77 -6.24
N ALA A 79 -6.13 23.00 -5.57
CA ALA A 79 -6.49 22.27 -4.36
C ALA A 79 -6.67 20.75 -4.60
N ALA A 80 -7.26 20.36 -5.74
CA ALA A 80 -7.41 18.96 -6.11
C ALA A 80 -6.05 18.29 -6.39
N ASN A 81 -5.13 18.99 -7.04
CA ASN A 81 -3.76 18.49 -7.25
C ASN A 81 -3.01 18.32 -5.93
N GLU A 82 -3.05 19.30 -5.03
CA GLU A 82 -2.45 19.19 -3.70
C GLU A 82 -2.99 17.99 -2.93
N ARG A 83 -4.31 17.77 -3.00
CA ARG A 83 -4.95 16.61 -2.39
C ARG A 83 -4.45 15.29 -2.96
N VAL A 84 -4.26 15.19 -4.28
CA VAL A 84 -3.69 14.01 -4.93
C VAL A 84 -2.27 13.75 -4.44
N GLU A 85 -1.43 14.78 -4.35
CA GLU A 85 -0.05 14.65 -3.86
C GLU A 85 -0.01 14.20 -2.39
N THR A 86 -0.81 14.79 -1.50
CA THR A 86 -0.92 14.34 -0.11
C THR A 86 -1.35 12.88 -0.01
N LEU A 87 -2.29 12.44 -0.86
CA LEU A 87 -2.73 11.04 -0.88
C LEU A 87 -1.63 10.10 -1.41
N ARG A 88 -0.82 10.55 -2.37
CA ARG A 88 0.34 9.79 -2.88
C ARG A 88 1.40 9.61 -1.80
N GLU A 89 1.72 10.66 -1.06
CA GLU A 89 2.63 10.59 0.09
C GLU A 89 2.13 9.59 1.12
N ARG A 90 0.85 9.68 1.49
CA ARG A 90 0.22 8.71 2.40
C ARG A 90 0.24 7.28 1.85
N ALA A 91 0.09 7.09 0.54
CA ALA A 91 0.18 5.76 -0.07
C ALA A 91 1.59 5.17 0.05
N ILE A 92 2.63 6.00 -0.10
CA ILE A 92 4.03 5.59 0.10
C ILE A 92 4.23 5.11 1.54
N GLU A 93 3.71 5.87 2.52
CA GLU A 93 3.79 5.50 3.94
C GLU A 93 3.07 4.17 4.23
N CYS A 94 1.82 4.03 3.79
CA CYS A 94 1.05 2.80 3.98
C CYS A 94 1.73 1.59 3.32
N TYR A 95 2.29 1.77 2.12
CA TYR A 95 3.03 0.72 1.43
C TYR A 95 4.31 0.33 2.18
N GLY A 96 5.05 1.31 2.70
CA GLY A 96 6.22 1.10 3.54
C GLY A 96 5.89 0.31 4.81
N ALA A 97 4.83 0.69 5.52
CA ALA A 97 4.36 0.01 6.71
C ALA A 97 3.95 -1.45 6.42
N ARG A 98 3.13 -1.67 5.38
CA ARG A 98 2.73 -3.02 4.93
C ARG A 98 3.95 -3.89 4.61
N THR A 99 4.93 -3.33 3.89
CA THR A 99 6.15 -4.05 3.50
C THR A 99 6.99 -4.41 4.72
N ALA A 100 7.17 -3.49 5.67
CA ALA A 100 7.91 -3.75 6.91
C ALA A 100 7.26 -4.87 7.74
N ILE A 101 5.93 -4.84 7.90
CA ILE A 101 5.18 -5.89 8.62
C ILE A 101 5.29 -7.23 7.87
N GLY A 102 5.16 -7.22 6.54
CA GLY A 102 5.30 -8.43 5.72
C GLY A 102 6.68 -9.07 5.86
N ASN A 103 7.74 -8.27 5.87
CA ASN A 103 9.11 -8.73 6.09
C ASN A 103 9.31 -9.32 7.49
N ALA A 104 8.77 -8.66 8.53
CA ALA A 104 8.82 -9.19 9.89
C ALA A 104 8.08 -10.54 10.01
N ALA A 105 6.91 -10.65 9.38
CA ALA A 105 6.14 -11.89 9.32
C ALA A 105 6.91 -13.02 8.62
N ALA A 106 7.59 -12.72 7.51
CA ALA A 106 8.41 -13.68 6.78
C ALA A 106 9.59 -14.18 7.63
N ARG A 107 10.31 -13.26 8.30
CA ARG A 107 11.41 -13.61 9.21
C ARG A 107 10.93 -14.49 10.36
N TYR A 108 9.80 -14.14 10.96
CA TYR A 108 9.21 -14.95 12.04
C TYR A 108 8.89 -16.37 11.60
N ARG A 109 8.30 -16.56 10.41
CA ARG A 109 8.03 -17.90 9.87
C ARG A 109 9.32 -18.68 9.66
N GLN A 110 10.33 -18.05 9.07
CA GLN A 110 11.63 -18.70 8.85
C GLN A 110 12.31 -19.10 10.17
N GLU A 111 12.25 -18.25 11.19
CA GLU A 111 12.79 -18.56 12.52
C GLU A 111 12.03 -19.69 13.21
N ALA A 112 10.69 -19.69 13.11
CA ALA A 112 9.85 -20.77 13.63
C ALA A 112 10.12 -22.11 12.94
N GLU A 113 10.29 -22.12 11.62
CA GLU A 113 10.65 -23.32 10.85
C GLU A 113 12.02 -23.87 11.26
N ARG A 114 13.03 -23.00 11.40
CA ARG A 114 14.36 -23.40 11.89
C ARG A 114 14.30 -23.95 13.32
N ALA A 115 13.53 -23.33 14.20
CA ALA A 115 13.37 -23.78 15.57
C ALA A 115 12.69 -25.15 15.63
N ALA A 116 11.66 -25.39 14.81
CA ALA A 116 11.00 -26.68 14.70
C ALA A 116 11.95 -27.77 14.21
N ALA A 117 12.72 -27.50 13.15
CA ALA A 117 13.72 -28.45 12.63
C ALA A 117 14.82 -28.75 13.65
N ALA A 118 15.30 -27.74 14.38
CA ALA A 118 16.30 -27.92 15.43
C ALA A 118 15.76 -28.77 16.60
N ALA A 119 14.50 -28.57 16.98
CA ALA A 119 13.84 -29.36 18.02
C ALA A 119 13.65 -30.83 17.59
N GLU A 120 13.28 -31.08 16.33
CA GLU A 120 13.17 -32.43 15.77
C GLU A 120 14.52 -33.15 15.78
N GLN A 121 15.58 -32.48 15.33
CA GLN A 121 16.93 -33.04 15.33
C GLN A 121 17.42 -33.34 16.75
N ALA A 122 17.21 -32.43 17.70
CA ALA A 122 17.57 -32.65 19.11
C ALA A 122 16.86 -33.88 19.69
N ALA A 123 15.57 -34.07 19.38
CA ALA A 123 14.83 -35.25 19.81
C ALA A 123 15.39 -36.55 19.21
N LEU A 124 15.79 -36.54 17.94
CA LEU A 124 16.44 -37.69 17.29
C LEU A 124 17.80 -38.02 17.93
N ASP A 125 18.61 -36.99 18.20
CA ASP A 125 19.92 -37.14 18.82
C ASP A 125 19.81 -37.69 20.25
N ASP A 126 18.83 -37.24 21.03
CA ASP A 126 18.54 -37.76 22.37
C ASP A 126 18.13 -39.25 22.33
N ILE A 127 17.29 -39.63 21.35
CA ILE A 127 16.92 -41.03 21.14
C ILE A 127 18.15 -41.86 20.76
N ALA A 128 19.00 -41.38 19.86
CA ALA A 128 20.22 -42.07 19.44
C ALA A 128 21.21 -42.23 20.61
N ALA A 129 21.43 -41.16 21.38
CA ALA A 129 22.30 -41.17 22.56
C ALA A 129 21.79 -42.13 23.63
N SER A 130 20.47 -42.14 23.91
CA SER A 130 19.88 -43.06 24.88
C SER A 130 20.03 -44.53 24.46
N ARG A 131 19.88 -44.85 23.17
CA ARG A 131 20.13 -46.19 22.61
C ARG A 131 21.60 -46.58 22.75
N LEU A 132 22.53 -45.68 22.44
CA LEU A 132 23.97 -45.92 22.58
C LEU A 132 24.36 -46.21 24.04
N VAL A 133 23.84 -45.44 24.99
CA VAL A 133 24.07 -45.66 26.43
C VAL A 133 23.55 -47.03 26.87
N ARG A 134 22.35 -47.43 26.41
CA ARG A 134 21.79 -48.77 26.70
C ARG A 134 22.66 -49.89 26.11
N LEU A 135 23.15 -49.75 24.87
CA LEU A 135 24.05 -50.72 24.25
C LEU A 135 25.38 -50.83 25.00
N ARG A 136 25.96 -49.71 25.41
CA ARG A 136 27.20 -49.68 26.22
C ARG A 136 27.00 -50.36 27.59
N ARG A 137 25.86 -50.16 28.25
CA ARG A 137 25.53 -50.83 29.52
C ARG A 137 25.28 -52.34 29.37
N ARG A 138 24.82 -52.79 28.20
CA ARG A 138 24.58 -54.22 27.90
C ARG A 138 25.83 -54.99 27.47
N ARG A 139 26.95 -54.32 27.18
CA ARG A 139 28.22 -54.98 26.86
C ARG A 139 28.89 -55.39 28.17
N PRO A 140 28.98 -56.69 28.53
CA PRO A 140 29.73 -57.10 29.69
C PRO A 140 31.22 -56.84 29.43
N VAL A 141 31.93 -56.34 30.45
CA VAL A 141 33.39 -56.24 30.47
C VAL A 141 33.97 -57.66 30.38
N THR A 142 34.15 -58.15 29.17
CA THR A 142 34.90 -59.37 28.83
C THR A 142 36.02 -58.96 27.88
N ALA A 143 36.86 -58.04 28.36
CA ALA A 143 38.10 -57.64 27.70
C ALA A 143 39.12 -57.19 28.76
N ARG A 144 39.30 -57.98 29.81
CA ARG A 144 40.51 -58.08 30.62
C ARG A 144 40.61 -59.55 31.02
N LEU A 145 41.79 -60.15 30.87
CA LEU A 145 42.13 -61.57 31.02
C LEU A 145 42.07 -62.39 29.71
N ALA A 146 43.04 -62.11 28.83
CA ALA A 146 43.73 -63.17 28.10
C ALA A 146 45.18 -62.74 27.87
N SER A 147 46.07 -63.40 28.62
CA SER A 147 47.52 -63.58 28.40
C SER A 147 48.43 -62.37 28.56
#